data_AF-A0A1F4I524-F1
#
_entry.id   AF-A0A1F4I524-F1
#
_cell.length_a   1.000
_cell.length_b   1.000
_cell.length_c   1.000
_cell.angle_alpha   90.00
_cell.angle_beta   90.00
_cell.angle_gamma   90.00
#
_symmetry.space_group_name_H-M   'P 1'
#
loop_
_entity.id
_entity.type
_entity.pdbx_description
1 polymer ?
#
loop_
_entity_poly.entity_id
_entity_poly.type
_entity_poly.pdbx_seq_one_letter_code
_entity_poly.pdbx_strand_id
1 'polypeptide(L)'
;MYFDFMATVSVTSNAYKTITAAATQFLVGGIGILSLTVAEAGDFFVANGTTHVAISEDGATKGGLVGGRYRVTAISATQWAVTGISVGAGTLADPFATS
;
A
#
# COMPACT_ATOMS: atom_id res chain seq x y z
N MET A 1 -12.93 2.78 12.95
CA MET A 1 -11.56 3.18 13.36
C MET A 1 -10.72 3.35 12.10
N TYR A 2 -9.73 4.25 12.09
CA TYR A 2 -8.81 4.38 10.96
C TYR A 2 -7.39 4.67 11.44
N PHE A 3 -6.42 4.35 10.60
CA PHE A 3 -5.01 4.72 10.76
C PHE A 3 -4.51 5.40 9.49
N ASP A 4 -3.72 6.47 9.65
CA ASP A 4 -3.03 7.14 8.57
C ASP A 4 -1.55 6.77 8.60
N PHE A 5 -1.01 6.43 7.43
CA PHE A 5 0.40 6.12 7.23
C PHE A 5 0.99 7.11 6.24
N MET A 6 2.21 7.57 6.52
CA MET A 6 2.94 8.48 5.64
C MET A 6 4.43 8.13 5.63
N ALA A 7 4.99 7.96 4.43
CA ALA A 7 6.42 7.84 4.24
C ALA A 7 7.06 9.24 4.31
N THR A 8 7.68 9.56 5.45
CA THR A 8 8.42 10.82 5.63
C THR A 8 9.86 10.76 5.12
N VAL A 9 10.38 9.55 4.92
CA VAL A 9 11.66 9.25 4.27
C VAL A 9 11.46 8.02 3.36
N SER A 10 12.33 7.85 2.37
CA SER A 10 12.24 6.71 1.44
C SER A 10 12.84 5.44 2.05
N VAL A 11 12.22 4.30 1.77
CA VAL A 11 12.83 2.99 2.03
C VAL A 11 14.11 2.85 1.21
N THR A 12 15.21 2.50 1.87
CA THR A 12 16.49 2.19 1.22
C THR A 12 16.84 0.69 1.25
N SER A 13 16.11 -0.08 2.06
CA SER A 13 16.27 -1.54 2.20
C SER A 13 15.04 -2.14 2.88
N ASN A 14 14.77 -3.43 2.63
CA ASN A 14 13.60 -4.16 3.14
C ASN A 14 12.28 -3.58 2.62
N ALA A 15 11.37 -3.19 3.51
CA ALA A 15 10.08 -2.64 3.16
C ALA A 15 9.47 -1.82 4.31
N TYR A 16 8.63 -0.85 3.96
CA TYR A 16 7.57 -0.41 4.88
C TYR A 16 6.40 -1.36 4.77
N LYS A 17 5.99 -1.88 5.92
CA LYS A 17 4.98 -2.92 6.00
C LYS A 17 3.84 -2.51 6.91
N THR A 18 2.66 -2.39 6.32
CA THR A 18 1.40 -2.22 7.04
C THR A 18 0.63 -3.54 6.96
N ILE A 19 0.35 -4.15 8.10
CA ILE A 19 -0.27 -5.48 8.17
C ILE A 19 -1.47 -5.45 9.12
N THR A 20 -2.54 -6.16 8.76
CA THR A 20 -3.69 -6.38 9.65
C THR A 20 -3.36 -7.42 10.74
N ALA A 21 -4.12 -7.44 11.83
CA ALA A 21 -3.76 -8.20 13.03
C ALA A 21 -3.90 -9.73 12.87
N ALA A 22 -4.63 -10.22 11.87
CA ALA A 22 -4.88 -11.64 11.67
C ALA A 22 -5.13 -11.96 10.20
N ALA A 23 -4.83 -13.20 9.79
CA ALA A 23 -5.14 -13.75 8.46
C ALA A 23 -6.66 -13.94 8.21
N THR A 24 -7.49 -13.27 8.99
CA THR A 24 -8.95 -13.22 8.90
C THR A 24 -9.47 -11.77 8.78
N GLN A 25 -8.56 -10.79 8.81
CA GLN A 25 -8.85 -9.38 8.59
C GLN A 25 -8.24 -8.94 7.26
N PHE A 26 -9.07 -8.86 6.22
CA PHE A 26 -8.61 -8.65 4.86
C PHE A 26 -8.67 -7.19 4.42
N LEU A 27 -7.76 -6.83 3.52
CA LEU A 27 -7.73 -5.53 2.88
C LEU A 27 -8.70 -5.52 1.68
N VAL A 28 -9.45 -4.43 1.56
CA VAL A 28 -10.26 -4.06 0.40
C VAL A 28 -9.95 -2.63 -0.02
N GLY A 29 -10.52 -2.15 -1.13
CA GLY A 29 -10.19 -0.83 -1.67
C GLY A 29 -8.86 -0.87 -2.42
N GLY A 30 -8.15 0.25 -2.51
CA GLY A 30 -6.94 0.31 -3.33
C GLY A 30 -6.04 1.49 -3.03
N ILE A 31 -4.84 1.40 -3.59
CA ILE A 31 -3.80 2.43 -3.50
C ILE A 31 -3.29 2.75 -4.89
N GLY A 32 -3.23 4.04 -5.21
CA GLY A 32 -2.56 4.51 -6.42
C GLY A 32 -1.06 4.63 -6.16
N ILE A 33 -0.21 4.06 -7.00
CA ILE A 33 1.23 4.31 -6.95
C ILE A 33 1.58 5.23 -8.11
N LEU A 34 2.27 6.33 -7.82
CA LEU A 34 2.77 7.27 -8.84
C LEU A 34 4.28 7.07 -9.02
N SER A 35 4.74 7.01 -10.26
CA SER A 35 6.16 6.79 -10.59
C SER A 35 6.93 8.12 -10.65
N LEU A 36 8.10 8.18 -10.00
CA LEU A 36 9.01 9.33 -10.12
C LEU A 36 9.99 9.24 -11.29
N THR A 37 10.16 8.05 -11.87
CA THR A 37 11.18 7.82 -12.92
C THR A 37 10.56 7.58 -14.30
N VAL A 38 9.24 7.49 -14.37
CA VAL A 38 8.49 7.37 -15.63
C VAL A 38 7.44 8.49 -15.67
N ALA A 39 7.54 9.38 -16.66
CA ALA A 39 6.63 10.50 -16.81
C ALA A 39 5.20 10.01 -17.07
N GLU A 40 4.21 10.67 -16.46
CA GLU A 40 2.77 10.38 -16.62
C GLU A 40 2.38 8.92 -16.27
N ALA A 41 3.18 8.22 -15.48
CA ALA A 41 2.92 6.84 -15.09
C ALA A 41 2.37 6.74 -13.66
N GLY A 42 1.23 6.07 -13.54
CA GLY A 42 0.66 5.67 -12.26
C GLY A 42 -0.29 4.50 -12.45
N ASP A 43 -0.24 3.56 -11.51
CA ASP A 43 -1.09 2.37 -11.50
C ASP A 43 -1.95 2.37 -10.23
N PHE A 44 -3.18 1.88 -10.35
CA PHE A 44 -4.07 1.71 -9.21
C PHE A 44 -4.23 0.24 -8.88
N PHE A 45 -3.73 -0.17 -7.72
CA PHE A 45 -3.78 -1.56 -7.26
C PHE A 45 -4.95 -1.73 -6.29
N VAL A 46 -5.69 -2.83 -6.44
CA VAL A 46 -6.90 -3.11 -5.66
C VAL A 46 -6.70 -4.37 -4.82
N ALA A 47 -7.00 -4.28 -3.54
CA ALA A 47 -6.93 -5.42 -2.64
C ALA A 47 -8.08 -6.40 -2.89
N ASN A 48 -7.81 -7.70 -2.79
CA ASN A 48 -8.74 -8.75 -3.22
C ASN A 48 -9.81 -9.14 -2.18
N GLY A 49 -9.74 -8.61 -0.95
CA GLY A 49 -10.70 -8.89 0.12
C GLY A 49 -10.72 -10.32 0.67
N THR A 50 -9.77 -11.18 0.29
CA THR A 50 -9.77 -12.61 0.65
C THR A 50 -8.43 -13.16 1.13
N THR A 51 -7.30 -12.74 0.54
CA THR A 51 -5.96 -13.19 0.97
C THR A 51 -5.03 -12.02 1.27
N HIS A 52 -5.33 -10.82 0.78
CA HIS A 52 -4.53 -9.64 1.04
C HIS A 52 -4.74 -9.16 2.48
N VAL A 53 -3.65 -9.13 3.25
CA VAL A 53 -3.62 -8.72 4.67
C VAL A 53 -2.53 -7.69 4.95
N ALA A 54 -1.66 -7.44 3.98
CA ALA A 54 -0.58 -6.47 4.11
C ALA A 54 -0.43 -5.59 2.87
N ILE A 55 0.15 -4.42 3.08
CA ILE A 55 0.76 -3.55 2.07
C ILE A 55 2.26 -3.56 2.37
N SER A 56 3.08 -3.95 1.39
CA SER A 56 4.53 -4.07 1.52
C SER A 56 5.23 -3.24 0.44
N GLU A 57 5.73 -2.08 0.85
CA GLU A 57 6.33 -1.07 -0.02
C GLU A 57 7.86 -1.16 0.02
N ASP A 58 8.52 -1.38 -1.13
CA ASP A 58 9.93 -1.78 -1.23
C ASP A 58 10.92 -0.65 -1.49
N GLY A 59 10.45 0.60 -1.56
CA GLY A 59 11.26 1.76 -1.95
C GLY A 59 11.51 1.86 -3.46
N ALA A 60 10.81 1.06 -4.27
CA ALA A 60 10.96 1.04 -5.71
C ALA A 60 9.59 0.83 -6.39
N THR A 61 9.35 -0.35 -6.96
CA THR A 61 8.19 -0.59 -7.83
C THR A 61 6.89 -0.73 -7.05
N LYS A 62 6.96 -1.07 -5.75
CA LYS A 62 5.79 -1.24 -4.87
C LYS A 62 5.53 -0.03 -3.97
N GLY A 63 6.14 1.10 -4.26
CA GLY A 63 5.99 2.34 -3.48
C GLY A 63 7.02 2.47 -2.36
N GLY A 64 6.74 3.30 -1.36
CA GLY A 64 7.62 3.47 -0.19
C GLY A 64 8.70 4.55 -0.36
N LEU A 65 8.61 5.35 -1.42
CA LEU A 65 9.35 6.60 -1.52
C LEU A 65 8.65 7.72 -0.73
N VAL A 66 9.44 8.72 -0.34
CA VAL A 66 8.98 9.88 0.42
C VAL A 66 7.74 10.55 -0.21
N GLY A 67 6.78 10.92 0.63
CA GLY A 67 5.55 11.61 0.23
C GLY A 67 4.34 10.68 0.01
N GLY A 68 4.55 9.36 -0.05
CA GLY A 68 3.45 8.39 -0.04
C GLY A 68 2.61 8.53 1.23
N ARG A 69 1.28 8.46 1.08
CA ARG A 69 0.31 8.57 2.18
C ARG A 69 -0.99 7.81 1.88
N TYR A 70 -1.43 7.01 2.82
CA TYR A 70 -2.69 6.29 2.72
C TYR A 70 -3.35 6.09 4.07
N ARG A 71 -4.67 5.89 4.02
CA ARG A 71 -5.52 5.58 5.16
C ARG A 71 -6.00 4.15 5.07
N VAL A 72 -6.02 3.48 6.22
CA VAL A 72 -6.63 2.15 6.39
C VAL A 72 -7.78 2.28 7.37
N THR A 73 -9.01 1.99 6.94
CA THR A 73 -10.24 2.19 7.71
C THR A 73 -10.96 0.86 7.96
N ALA A 74 -11.27 0.54 9.22
CA ALA A 74 -12.10 -0.61 9.54
C ALA A 74 -13.53 -0.35 9.07
N ILE A 75 -14.02 -1.18 8.15
CA ILE A 75 -15.38 -1.11 7.62
C ILE A 75 -16.28 -2.24 8.13
N SER A 76 -15.67 -3.30 8.65
CA SER A 76 -16.34 -4.40 9.35
C SER A 76 -15.37 -5.06 10.36
N ALA A 77 -15.81 -6.12 11.04
CA ALA A 77 -14.95 -6.90 11.93
C ALA A 77 -13.82 -7.65 11.19
N THR A 78 -13.97 -7.88 9.88
CA THR A 78 -13.08 -8.70 9.06
C THR A 78 -12.50 -7.95 7.87
N GLN A 79 -12.85 -6.68 7.65
CA GLN A 79 -12.40 -5.92 6.48
C GLN A 79 -11.91 -4.51 6.82
N TRP A 80 -10.81 -4.16 6.16
CA TRP A 80 -10.16 -2.86 6.24
C TRP A 80 -10.04 -2.26 4.84
N ALA A 81 -10.66 -1.10 4.63
CA ALA A 81 -10.60 -0.37 3.37
C ALA A 81 -9.35 0.51 3.30
N VAL A 82 -8.59 0.37 2.22
CA VAL A 82 -7.41 1.17 1.89
C VAL A 82 -7.80 2.26 0.90
N THR A 83 -7.34 3.48 1.15
CA THR A 83 -7.47 4.61 0.22
C THR A 83 -6.26 5.54 0.35
N GLY A 84 -5.75 6.03 -0.78
CA GLY A 84 -4.65 6.98 -0.81
C GLY A 84 -3.70 6.72 -1.96
N ILE A 85 -2.49 7.25 -1.82
CA ILE A 85 -1.42 7.14 -2.80
C ILE A 85 -0.10 6.69 -2.17
N SER A 86 0.72 5.98 -2.93
CA SER A 86 2.13 5.78 -2.64
C SER A 86 2.98 6.36 -3.77
N VAL A 87 4.28 6.49 -3.51
CA VAL A 87 5.25 7.00 -4.46
C VAL A 87 6.27 5.89 -4.72
N GLY A 88 6.45 5.54 -5.98
CA GLY A 88 7.36 4.48 -6.43
C GLY A 88 8.21 4.91 -7.62
N ALA A 89 8.86 3.95 -8.25
CA ALA A 89 9.72 4.15 -9.40
C ALA A 89 9.70 2.95 -10.35
N GLY A 90 10.01 3.19 -11.62
CA GLY A 90 10.10 2.17 -12.66
C GLY A 90 8.73 1.67 -13.11
N THR A 91 8.68 0.39 -13.50
CA THR A 91 7.42 -0.33 -13.76
C THR A 91 6.80 -0.73 -12.44
N LEU A 92 5.63 -0.18 -12.13
CA LEU A 92 4.98 -0.34 -10.85
C LEU A 92 4.44 -1.77 -10.67
N ALA A 93 4.38 -2.21 -9.41
CA ALA A 93 3.98 -3.56 -9.06
C ALA A 93 3.02 -3.56 -7.86
N ASP A 94 2.21 -4.62 -7.76
CA ASP A 94 1.24 -4.79 -6.68
C ASP A 94 1.94 -4.81 -5.31
N PRO A 95 1.61 -3.87 -4.41
CA PRO A 95 2.16 -3.83 -3.06
C PRO A 95 1.40 -4.74 -2.09
N PHE A 96 0.22 -5.26 -2.46
CA PHE A 96 -0.56 -6.11 -1.57
C PHE A 96 0.07 -7.49 -1.42
N ALA A 97 0.06 -7.99 -0.19
CA ALA A 97 0.67 -9.25 0.18
C ALA A 97 -0.21 -10.07 1.12
N THR A 98 0.08 -11.37 1.19
CA THR A 98 -0.60 -12.36 2.05
C THR A 98 0.05 -12.51 3.42
N SER A 99 1.07 -11.70 3.72
CA SER A 99 1.81 -11.68 4.98
C SER A 99 2.39 -10.32 5.25
#